data_AF-A0A847CLV5-F1
#
_entry.id   AF-A0A847CLV5-F1
#
_cell.length_a   1.000
_cell.length_b   1.000
_cell.length_c   1.000
_cell.angle_alpha   90.00
_cell.angle_beta   90.00
_cell.angle_gamma   90.00
#
_symmetry.space_group_name_H-M   'P 1'
#
loop_
_entity.id
_entity.type
_entity.pdbx_description
1 polymer ?
#
loop_
_entity_poly.entity_id
_entity_poly.type
_entity_poly.pdbx_seq_one_letter_code
_entity_poly.pdbx_strand_id
1 'polypeptide(L)'
;MARLRRECAWTKEQTHESLRRYLIEEAYEAADALASGDADAMRDELGDVLMQVVFHAAIAESDGEGWDFDAVATTIADKLIRRTPHVFGDVRTDDPAQIDALWQGVKAQEREARPHAPAKLAPLPALLLAQKHLDLAGSLPSSDSLVGRLFALVAEAHEAGIDLELAAREELRSQNDKTQG
;
A
#
# COMPACT_ATOMS: atom_id res chain seq x y z
N MET A 1 -10.99 10.12 17.78
CA MET A 1 -9.53 10.16 18.03
C MET A 1 -9.08 11.33 18.91
N ALA A 2 -9.40 12.59 18.60
CA ALA A 2 -8.95 13.75 19.40
C ALA A 2 -9.23 13.63 20.91
N ARG A 3 -10.39 13.08 21.30
CA ARG A 3 -10.69 12.78 22.71
C ARG A 3 -9.72 11.77 23.32
N LEU A 4 -9.39 10.69 22.60
CA LEU A 4 -8.43 9.68 23.03
C LEU A 4 -7.03 10.30 23.22
N ARG A 5 -6.57 11.17 22.31
CA ARG A 5 -5.27 11.87 22.46
C ARG A 5 -5.19 12.70 23.74
N ARG A 6 -6.32 13.26 24.20
CA ARG A 6 -6.39 14.07 25.42
C ARG A 6 -6.58 13.24 26.69
N GLU A 7 -7.40 12.20 26.63
CA GLU A 7 -7.90 11.48 27.82
C GLU A 7 -7.24 10.12 28.04
N CYS A 8 -6.58 9.52 27.03
CA CYS A 8 -5.90 8.23 27.14
C CYS A 8 -4.38 8.42 27.15
N ALA A 9 -3.72 8.01 28.24
CA ALA A 9 -2.27 8.11 28.39
C ALA A 9 -1.51 7.39 27.27
N TRP A 10 -1.96 6.19 26.88
CA TRP A 10 -1.32 5.42 25.82
C TRP A 10 -1.40 6.14 24.47
N THR A 11 -2.58 6.62 24.07
CA THR A 11 -2.78 7.37 22.81
C THR A 11 -1.97 8.66 22.80
N LYS A 12 -1.83 9.32 23.95
CA LYS A 12 -1.06 10.56 24.10
C LYS A 12 0.45 10.35 23.91
N GLU A 13 0.98 9.20 24.34
CA GLU A 13 2.41 8.87 24.21
C GLU A 13 2.81 8.41 22.80
N GLN A 14 1.85 8.09 21.92
CA GLN A 14 2.17 7.63 20.56
C GLN A 14 2.72 8.74 19.68
N THR A 15 3.68 8.37 18.83
CA THR A 15 4.26 9.18 17.76
C THR A 15 4.09 8.48 16.41
N HIS A 16 4.43 9.16 15.32
CA HIS A 16 4.44 8.54 13.99
C HIS A 16 5.36 7.31 13.93
N GLU A 17 6.52 7.38 14.58
CA GLU A 17 7.51 6.30 14.59
C GLU A 17 7.04 5.09 15.39
N SER A 18 6.40 5.31 16.55
CA SER A 18 5.89 4.21 17.38
C SER A 18 4.74 3.46 16.71
N LEU A 19 3.92 4.16 15.93
CA LEU A 19 2.77 3.59 15.22
C LEU A 19 3.09 2.92 13.89
N ARG A 20 4.26 3.20 13.30
CA ARG A 20 4.64 2.65 11.97
C ARG A 20 4.53 1.13 11.88
N ARG A 21 4.89 0.39 12.95
CA ARG A 21 4.80 -1.07 12.94
C ARG A 21 3.34 -1.54 12.81
N TYR A 22 2.45 -0.91 13.56
CA TYR A 22 1.04 -1.26 13.60
C TYR A 22 0.39 -0.99 12.24
N LEU A 23 0.68 0.15 11.61
CA LEU A 23 0.22 0.42 10.24
C LEU A 23 0.62 -0.68 9.23
N ILE A 24 1.80 -1.28 9.39
CA ILE A 24 2.23 -2.38 8.52
C ILE A 24 1.50 -3.67 8.89
N GLU A 25 1.33 -3.95 10.18
CA GLU A 25 0.57 -5.09 10.69
C GLU A 25 -0.87 -5.04 10.18
N GLU A 26 -1.61 -3.95 10.41
CA GLU A 26 -3.01 -3.80 9.94
C GLU A 26 -3.12 -3.90 8.42
N ALA A 27 -2.13 -3.39 7.67
CA ALA A 27 -2.14 -3.50 6.21
C ALA A 27 -2.03 -4.97 5.75
N TYR A 28 -1.31 -5.80 6.51
CA TYR A 28 -1.21 -7.22 6.23
C TYR A 28 -2.45 -7.99 6.69
N GLU A 29 -3.02 -7.65 7.85
CA GLU A 29 -4.27 -8.25 8.33
C GLU A 29 -5.43 -7.92 7.37
N ALA A 30 -5.51 -6.69 6.86
CA ALA A 30 -6.45 -6.31 5.81
C ALA A 30 -6.23 -7.06 4.49
N ALA A 31 -4.97 -7.24 4.06
CA ALA A 31 -4.66 -8.03 2.87
C ALA A 31 -5.08 -9.50 3.03
N ASP A 32 -4.88 -10.06 4.22
CA ASP A 32 -5.28 -11.41 4.56
C ASP A 32 -6.81 -11.56 4.62
N ALA A 33 -7.52 -10.61 5.22
CA ALA A 33 -8.97 -10.63 5.27
C ALA A 33 -9.62 -10.51 3.88
N LEU A 34 -9.02 -9.74 2.97
CA LEU A 34 -9.46 -9.64 1.58
C LEU A 34 -9.43 -10.99 0.85
N ALA A 35 -8.48 -11.87 1.18
CA ALA A 35 -8.37 -13.20 0.60
C ALA A 35 -9.36 -14.22 1.20
N SER A 36 -9.88 -13.97 2.41
CA SER A 36 -10.74 -14.93 3.12
C SER A 36 -12.17 -15.02 2.58
N GLY A 37 -12.64 -13.98 1.87
CA GLY A 37 -14.04 -13.86 1.44
C GLY A 37 -15.03 -13.51 2.56
N ASP A 38 -14.57 -13.31 3.80
CA ASP A 38 -15.39 -12.86 4.92
C ASP A 38 -15.53 -11.33 4.88
N ALA A 39 -16.75 -10.87 4.58
CA ALA A 39 -17.05 -9.44 4.46
C ALA A 39 -17.02 -8.69 5.80
N ASP A 40 -17.33 -9.35 6.90
CA ASP A 40 -17.29 -8.71 8.22
C ASP A 40 -15.84 -8.55 8.69
N ALA A 41 -15.01 -9.59 8.52
CA ALA A 41 -13.57 -9.50 8.77
C ALA A 41 -12.93 -8.43 7.89
N MET A 42 -13.23 -8.42 6.59
CA MET A 42 -12.73 -7.40 5.66
C MET A 42 -13.07 -5.97 6.11
N ARG A 43 -14.30 -5.73 6.57
CA ARG A 43 -14.72 -4.41 7.05
C ARG A 43 -13.96 -4.00 8.31
N ASP A 44 -13.73 -4.93 9.23
CA ASP A 44 -13.04 -4.69 10.49
C ASP A 44 -11.58 -4.28 10.23
N GLU A 45 -10.85 -5.09 9.46
CA GLU A 45 -9.44 -4.85 9.15
C GLU A 45 -9.21 -3.60 8.30
N LEU A 46 -10.09 -3.31 7.34
CA LEU A 46 -10.07 -2.03 6.61
C LEU A 46 -10.33 -0.84 7.54
N GLY A 47 -11.14 -1.05 8.58
CA GLY A 47 -11.38 -0.10 9.65
C GLY A 47 -10.12 0.17 10.47
N ASP A 48 -9.34 -0.86 10.77
CA ASP A 48 -8.09 -0.72 11.53
C ASP A 48 -6.99 -0.03 10.71
N VAL A 49 -6.88 -0.32 9.42
CA VAL A 49 -6.02 0.48 8.51
C VAL A 49 -6.45 1.95 8.51
N LEU A 50 -7.76 2.23 8.44
CA LEU A 50 -8.26 3.61 8.52
C LEU A 50 -8.00 4.25 9.89
N MET A 51 -8.12 3.48 10.98
CA MET A 51 -7.80 3.93 12.33
C MET A 51 -6.35 4.41 12.41
N GLN A 52 -5.40 3.71 11.79
CA GLN A 52 -3.99 4.14 11.75
C GLN A 52 -3.85 5.49 11.03
N VAL A 53 -4.53 5.69 9.89
CA VAL A 53 -4.54 6.99 9.18
C VAL A 53 -5.08 8.10 10.09
N VAL A 54 -6.18 7.84 10.80
CA VAL A 54 -6.78 8.79 11.75
C VAL A 54 -5.84 9.08 12.93
N PHE A 55 -5.07 8.09 13.40
CA PHE A 55 -4.05 8.28 14.44
C PHE A 55 -2.95 9.24 13.99
N HIS A 56 -2.38 9.01 12.81
CA HIS A 56 -1.34 9.88 12.25
C HIS A 56 -1.89 11.31 12.06
N ALA A 57 -3.09 11.46 11.50
CA ALA A 57 -3.72 12.77 11.36
C ALA A 57 -3.92 13.48 12.72
N ALA A 58 -4.34 12.75 13.76
CA ALA A 58 -4.55 13.33 15.08
C ALA A 58 -3.24 13.70 15.80
N ILE A 59 -2.14 12.99 15.53
CA ILE A 59 -0.80 13.36 16.01
C ILE A 59 -0.35 14.66 15.34
N ALA A 60 -0.45 14.74 14.02
CA ALA A 60 -0.06 15.93 13.26
C ALA A 60 -0.83 17.18 13.69
N GLU A 61 -2.14 17.05 13.92
CA GLU A 61 -2.97 18.12 14.44
C GLU A 61 -2.52 18.54 15.85
N SER A 62 -2.30 17.58 16.77
CA SER A 62 -1.93 17.89 18.15
C SER A 62 -0.53 18.45 18.32
N ASP A 63 0.39 18.04 17.44
CA ASP A 63 1.81 18.39 17.49
C ASP A 63 2.09 19.65 16.65
N GLY A 64 1.07 20.21 15.99
CA GLY A 64 1.14 21.47 15.26
C GLY A 64 1.85 21.36 13.92
N GLU A 65 1.83 20.18 13.28
CA GLU A 65 2.46 19.94 11.98
C GLU A 65 1.73 20.60 10.79
N GLY A 66 0.55 21.18 11.04
CA GLY A 66 -0.18 21.98 10.06
C GLY A 66 -1.05 21.17 9.10
N TRP A 67 -1.37 19.92 9.44
CA TRP A 67 -2.29 19.07 8.68
C TRP A 67 -3.09 18.16 9.61
N ASP A 68 -4.26 17.73 9.15
CA ASP A 68 -5.22 16.91 9.86
C ASP A 68 -5.82 15.84 8.93
N PHE A 69 -6.91 15.20 9.35
CA PHE A 69 -7.55 14.15 8.57
C PHE A 69 -8.20 14.70 7.29
N ASP A 70 -8.79 15.90 7.35
CA ASP A 70 -9.43 16.54 6.20
C ASP A 70 -8.38 16.91 5.14
N ALA A 71 -7.18 17.33 5.56
CA ALA A 71 -6.06 17.57 4.66
C ALA A 71 -5.62 16.28 3.95
N VAL A 72 -5.58 15.13 4.64
CA VAL A 72 -5.30 13.83 4.03
C VAL A 72 -6.37 13.46 3.01
N ALA A 73 -7.65 13.57 3.38
CA ALA A 73 -8.79 13.26 2.54
C ALA A 73 -8.83 14.14 1.28
N THR A 74 -8.62 15.44 1.43
CA THR A 74 -8.56 16.41 0.32
C THR A 74 -7.40 16.09 -0.60
N THR A 75 -6.22 15.80 -0.04
CA THR A 75 -5.03 15.46 -0.83
C THR A 75 -5.23 14.23 -1.71
N ILE A 76 -5.90 13.18 -1.20
CA ILE A 76 -6.21 12.00 -2.02
C ILE A 76 -7.33 12.27 -3.02
N ALA A 77 -8.38 13.02 -2.64
CA ALA A 77 -9.47 13.38 -3.54
C ALA A 77 -8.97 14.18 -4.75
N ASP A 78 -8.19 15.24 -4.52
CA ASP A 78 -7.61 16.06 -5.59
C ASP A 78 -6.69 15.23 -6.49
N LYS A 79 -5.93 14.29 -5.91
CA LYS A 79 -5.06 13.37 -6.66
C LYS A 79 -5.87 12.45 -7.56
N LEU A 80 -6.97 11.89 -7.06
CA LEU A 80 -7.85 11.02 -7.84
C LEU A 80 -8.46 11.80 -9.00
N ILE A 81 -8.98 13.00 -8.76
CA ILE A 81 -9.53 13.88 -9.80
C ILE A 81 -8.49 14.15 -10.90
N ARG A 82 -7.27 14.56 -10.53
CA ARG A 82 -6.19 14.84 -11.50
C ARG A 82 -5.79 13.60 -12.32
N ARG A 83 -5.74 12.42 -11.70
CA ARG A 83 -5.29 11.18 -12.35
C ARG A 83 -6.38 10.44 -13.13
N THR A 84 -7.63 10.91 -13.06
CA THR A 84 -8.76 10.32 -13.78
C THR A 84 -9.41 11.32 -14.75
N PRO A 85 -8.64 11.86 -15.72
CA PRO A 85 -9.17 12.83 -16.70
C PRO A 85 -10.27 12.24 -17.59
N HIS A 86 -10.35 10.92 -17.70
CA HIS A 86 -11.41 10.22 -18.41
C HIS A 86 -12.78 10.32 -17.71
N VAL A 87 -12.80 10.55 -16.38
CA VAL A 87 -14.01 10.76 -15.57
C VAL A 87 -14.27 12.25 -15.34
N PHE A 88 -13.26 13.02 -14.90
CA PHE A 88 -13.45 14.41 -14.44
C PHE A 88 -12.95 15.48 -15.41
N GLY A 89 -12.29 15.10 -16.51
CA GLY A 89 -11.76 16.02 -17.52
C GLY A 89 -12.54 15.98 -18.83
N ASP A 90 -11.85 16.24 -19.94
CA ASP A 90 -12.42 16.22 -21.30
C ASP A 90 -12.07 14.94 -22.09
N VAL A 91 -11.16 14.11 -21.57
CA VAL A 91 -10.81 12.83 -22.21
C VAL A 91 -11.99 11.87 -22.08
N ARG A 92 -12.35 11.15 -23.13
CA ARG A 92 -13.43 10.15 -23.10
C ARG A 92 -12.88 8.83 -23.63
N THR A 93 -12.75 7.87 -22.73
CA THR A 93 -12.37 6.49 -23.07
C THR A 93 -12.84 5.56 -21.95
N ASP A 94 -13.37 4.41 -22.35
CA ASP A 94 -13.75 3.31 -21.46
C ASP A 94 -12.80 2.10 -21.66
N ASP A 95 -11.76 2.24 -22.48
CA ASP A 95 -10.76 1.20 -22.72
C ASP A 95 -9.80 1.12 -21.52
N PRO A 96 -9.78 -0.01 -20.77
CA PRO A 96 -8.93 -0.15 -19.58
C PRO A 96 -7.44 0.07 -19.86
N ALA A 97 -6.94 -0.34 -21.02
CA ALA A 97 -5.53 -0.16 -21.38
C ALA A 97 -5.19 1.32 -21.59
N GLN A 98 -6.09 2.08 -22.22
CA GLN A 98 -5.93 3.53 -22.36
C GLN A 98 -6.07 4.24 -21.02
N ILE A 99 -7.00 3.79 -20.16
CA ILE A 99 -7.19 4.33 -18.81
C ILE A 99 -5.92 4.15 -17.97
N ASP A 100 -5.31 2.96 -17.96
CA ASP A 100 -4.04 2.74 -17.25
C ASP A 100 -2.92 3.60 -17.85
N ALA A 101 -2.79 3.66 -19.18
CA ALA A 101 -1.79 4.50 -19.83
C ALA A 101 -1.91 5.98 -19.44
N LEU A 102 -3.14 6.52 -19.36
CA LEU A 102 -3.42 7.88 -18.88
C LEU A 102 -2.99 8.04 -17.41
N TRP A 103 -3.35 7.09 -16.55
CA TRP A 103 -3.00 7.11 -15.14
C TRP A 103 -1.47 7.10 -14.94
N GLN A 104 -0.75 6.22 -15.62
CA GLN A 104 0.72 6.15 -15.54
C GLN A 104 1.37 7.41 -16.10
N GLY A 105 0.83 7.98 -17.17
CA GLY A 105 1.29 9.24 -17.77
C GLY A 105 1.22 10.42 -16.80
N VAL A 106 0.05 10.66 -16.17
CA VAL A 106 -0.11 11.71 -15.15
C VAL A 106 0.83 11.46 -13.96
N LYS A 107 0.93 10.21 -13.52
CA LYS A 107 1.83 9.82 -12.42
C LYS A 107 3.31 10.08 -12.75
N ALA A 108 3.72 9.99 -14.02
CA ALA A 108 5.08 10.31 -14.46
C ALA A 108 5.36 11.82 -14.41
N GLN A 109 4.44 12.63 -14.92
CA GLN A 109 4.53 14.10 -14.87
C GLN A 109 4.62 14.61 -13.42
N GLU A 110 3.80 14.05 -12.51
CA GLU A 110 3.86 14.40 -11.08
C GLU A 110 5.20 14.05 -10.42
N ARG A 111 5.91 13.01 -10.91
CA ARG A 111 7.25 12.64 -10.42
C ARG A 111 8.30 13.63 -10.91
N GLU A 112 8.26 13.99 -12.19
CA GLU A 112 9.19 14.96 -12.79
C GLU A 112 9.10 16.34 -12.13
N ALA A 113 7.89 16.74 -11.71
CA ALA A 113 7.67 18.00 -10.99
C ALA A 113 8.20 18.02 -9.54
N ARG A 114 8.66 16.89 -8.97
CA ARG A 114 9.19 16.81 -7.60
C ARG A 114 10.73 16.72 -7.61
N PRO A 115 11.46 17.81 -7.32
CA PRO A 115 12.90 17.91 -7.61
C PRO A 115 13.84 17.02 -6.75
N HIS A 116 13.36 16.28 -5.74
CA HIS A 116 14.24 15.62 -4.75
C HIS A 116 13.78 14.24 -4.26
N ALA A 117 12.97 13.50 -5.02
CA ALA A 117 12.76 12.09 -4.71
C ALA A 117 13.72 11.25 -5.57
N PRO A 118 14.92 10.85 -5.08
CA PRO A 118 15.56 9.68 -5.68
C PRO A 118 14.53 8.56 -5.68
N ALA A 119 14.56 7.69 -6.69
CA ALA A 119 13.77 6.47 -6.70
C ALA A 119 14.21 5.58 -5.52
N LYS A 120 13.80 5.94 -4.30
CA LYS A 120 13.97 5.10 -3.13
C LYS A 120 13.20 3.84 -3.46
N LEU A 121 13.88 2.70 -3.33
CA LEU A 121 13.21 1.41 -3.28
C LEU A 121 11.99 1.57 -2.38
N ALA A 122 10.83 1.20 -2.90
CA ALA A 122 9.62 1.29 -2.12
C ALA A 122 9.82 0.50 -0.82
N PRO A 123 9.34 0.97 0.33
CA PRO A 123 9.43 0.24 1.60
C PRO A 123 8.45 -0.94 1.60
N LEU A 124 8.60 -1.81 0.63
CA LEU A 124 7.83 -3.03 0.42
C LEU A 124 8.69 -4.22 0.85
N PRO A 125 8.08 -5.31 1.33
CA PRO A 125 8.81 -6.55 1.50
C PRO A 125 9.40 -7.07 0.19
N ALA A 126 10.42 -7.91 0.32
CA ALA A 126 11.35 -8.19 -0.76
C ALA A 126 10.67 -8.73 -2.03
N LEU A 127 9.61 -9.55 -1.89
CA LEU A 127 8.88 -10.11 -3.03
C LEU A 127 8.06 -9.04 -3.75
N LEU A 128 7.29 -8.24 -3.00
CA LEU A 128 6.53 -7.11 -3.57
C LEU A 128 7.45 -6.03 -4.18
N LEU A 129 8.61 -5.80 -3.57
CA LEU A 129 9.61 -4.87 -4.10
C LEU A 129 10.17 -5.38 -5.43
N ALA A 130 10.51 -6.67 -5.53
CA ALA A 130 10.96 -7.29 -6.76
C ALA A 130 9.86 -7.25 -7.83
N GLN A 131 8.62 -7.56 -7.47
CA GLN A 131 7.48 -7.49 -8.37
C GLN A 131 7.30 -6.08 -8.96
N LYS A 132 7.35 -5.07 -8.10
CA LYS A 132 7.28 -3.66 -8.51
C LYS A 132 8.46 -3.24 -9.38
N HIS A 133 9.66 -3.76 -9.11
CA HIS A 133 10.82 -3.50 -9.96
C HIS A 133 10.62 -4.11 -11.34
N LEU A 134 10.06 -5.32 -11.43
CA LEU A 134 9.73 -5.98 -12.68
C LEU A 134 8.70 -5.16 -13.48
N ASP A 135 7.63 -4.68 -12.85
CA ASP A 135 6.62 -3.82 -13.50
C ASP A 135 7.22 -2.53 -14.09
N LEU A 136 8.23 -1.96 -13.41
CA LEU A 136 8.84 -0.68 -13.80
C LEU A 136 9.98 -0.84 -14.81
N ALA A 137 10.82 -1.86 -14.65
CA ALA A 137 12.05 -2.05 -15.41
C ALA A 137 11.96 -3.15 -16.47
N GLY A 138 10.86 -3.93 -16.49
CA GLY A 138 10.65 -5.06 -17.38
C GLY A 138 11.57 -6.26 -17.12
N SER A 139 12.43 -6.20 -16.10
CA SER A 139 13.33 -7.30 -15.74
C SER A 139 13.80 -7.21 -14.29
N LEU A 140 14.27 -8.34 -13.77
CA LEU A 140 14.98 -8.46 -12.49
C LEU A 140 16.43 -8.89 -12.72
N PRO A 141 17.35 -8.56 -11.80
CA PRO A 141 18.74 -9.04 -11.87
C PRO A 141 18.81 -10.58 -11.87
N SER A 142 19.50 -11.16 -12.85
CA SER A 142 19.69 -12.61 -12.92
C SER A 142 21.06 -13.01 -12.35
N SER A 143 21.09 -14.09 -11.56
CA SER A 143 22.33 -14.73 -11.08
C SER A 143 22.06 -16.16 -10.59
N ASP A 144 23.11 -16.99 -10.51
CA ASP A 144 23.03 -18.35 -9.93
C ASP A 144 22.91 -18.36 -8.40
N SER A 145 22.88 -17.19 -7.76
CA SER A 145 22.71 -17.08 -6.31
C SER A 145 21.30 -17.48 -5.87
N LEU A 146 21.11 -17.73 -4.57
CA LEU A 146 19.78 -17.94 -4.00
C LEU A 146 18.83 -16.75 -4.26
N VAL A 147 19.37 -15.52 -4.22
CA VAL A 147 18.57 -14.31 -4.52
C VAL A 147 18.20 -14.24 -6.00
N GLY A 148 19.12 -14.62 -6.91
CA GLY A 148 18.81 -14.69 -8.34
C GLY A 148 17.76 -15.74 -8.66
N ARG A 149 17.80 -16.90 -7.99
CA ARG A 149 16.74 -17.91 -8.07
C ARG A 149 15.40 -17.41 -7.50
N LEU A 150 15.43 -16.65 -6.41
CA LEU A 150 14.23 -16.01 -5.85
C LEU A 150 13.61 -15.03 -6.85
N PHE A 151 14.41 -14.20 -7.51
CA PHE A 151 13.93 -13.27 -8.54
C PHE A 151 13.38 -13.98 -9.77
N ALA A 152 13.95 -15.13 -10.16
CA ALA A 152 13.39 -15.96 -11.22
C ALA A 152 11.97 -16.45 -10.86
N LEU A 153 11.76 -16.91 -9.61
CA LEU A 153 10.42 -17.30 -9.13
C LEU A 153 9.43 -16.13 -9.08
N VAL A 154 9.90 -14.93 -8.70
CA VAL A 154 9.06 -13.71 -8.76
C VAL A 154 8.64 -13.41 -10.19
N ALA A 155 9.56 -13.51 -11.16
CA ALA A 155 9.23 -13.29 -12.57
C ALA A 155 8.24 -14.34 -13.12
N GLU A 156 8.42 -15.61 -12.77
CA GLU A 156 7.48 -16.69 -13.14
C GLU A 156 6.09 -16.45 -12.54
N ALA A 157 6.01 -16.07 -11.27
CA ALA A 157 4.74 -15.74 -10.61
C ALA A 157 4.06 -14.53 -11.27
N HIS A 158 4.83 -13.50 -11.66
CA HIS A 158 4.30 -12.34 -12.38
C HIS A 158 3.67 -12.71 -13.72
N GLU A 159 4.36 -13.52 -14.52
CA GLU A 159 3.85 -14.02 -15.80
C GLU A 159 2.57 -14.84 -15.63
N ALA A 160 2.45 -15.55 -14.50
CA ALA A 160 1.25 -16.30 -14.13
C ALA A 160 0.13 -15.44 -13.48
N GLY A 161 0.38 -14.13 -13.24
CA GLY A 161 -0.57 -13.24 -12.56
C GLY A 161 -0.76 -13.54 -11.07
N ILE A 162 0.25 -14.13 -10.43
CA ILE A 162 0.22 -14.52 -9.01
C ILE A 162 0.94 -13.47 -8.17
N ASP A 163 0.28 -12.95 -7.13
CA ASP A 163 0.95 -12.20 -6.07
C ASP A 163 1.69 -13.18 -5.15
N LEU A 164 3.00 -13.33 -5.39
CA LEU A 164 3.81 -14.33 -4.70
C LEU A 164 3.96 -14.04 -3.19
N GLU A 165 3.87 -12.78 -2.76
CA GLU A 165 3.93 -12.44 -1.34
C GLU A 165 2.69 -12.95 -0.61
N LEU A 166 1.50 -12.73 -1.18
CA LEU A 166 0.24 -13.22 -0.62
C LEU A 166 0.13 -14.74 -0.70
N ALA A 167 0.45 -15.33 -1.84
CA ALA A 167 0.40 -16.79 -2.02
C ALA A 167 1.30 -17.53 -1.02
N ALA A 168 2.51 -17.00 -0.74
CA ALA A 168 3.41 -17.59 0.25
C ALA A 168 2.83 -17.52 1.67
N ARG A 169 2.13 -16.44 2.02
CA ARG A 169 1.47 -16.27 3.32
C ARG A 169 0.31 -17.24 3.50
N GLU A 170 -0.53 -17.36 2.47
CA GLU A 170 -1.68 -18.29 2.47
C GLU A 170 -1.23 -19.74 2.64
N GLU A 171 -0.17 -20.16 1.94
CA GLU A 171 0.38 -21.51 2.06
C GLU A 171 0.90 -21.78 3.48
N LEU A 172 1.65 -20.85 4.07
CA LEU A 172 2.14 -20.98 5.45
C LEU A 172 0.99 -21.06 6.47
N ARG A 173 -0.08 -20.28 6.28
CA ARG A 173 -1.28 -20.35 7.12
C ARG A 173 -1.95 -21.72 7.02
N SER A 174 -2.19 -22.19 5.80
CA SER A 174 -2.78 -23.51 5.53
C SER A 174 -1.99 -24.65 6.19
N GLN A 175 -0.67 -24.56 6.21
CA GLN A 175 0.17 -25.54 6.92
C GLN A 175 0.08 -25.44 8.43
N ASN A 176 0.01 -24.22 8.99
CA ASN A 176 -0.15 -24.02 10.43
C ASN A 176 -1.50 -24.56 10.93
N ASP A 177 -2.59 -24.31 10.20
CA ASP A 177 -3.93 -24.80 10.54
C ASP A 177 -3.99 -26.33 10.53
N LYS A 178 -3.37 -26.97 9.53
CA LYS A 178 -3.23 -28.44 9.45
C LYS A 178 -2.40 -29.04 10.58
N THR A 179 -1.50 -28.27 11.19
CA THR A 179 -0.62 -28.75 12.26
C THR A 179 -1.28 -28.59 13.63
N GLN A 180 -2.27 -27.70 13.76
CA GLN A 180 -3.00 -27.44 15.01
C GLN A 180 -4.36 -28.15 15.12
N GLY A 181 -4.90 -28.70 14.02
CA GLY A 181 -6.11 -29.55 14.01
C GLY A 181 -5.81 -31.03 14.16
#